data_AF-A0A6J3HG30-F1
#
_entry.id   AF-A0A6J3HG30-F1
#
_cell.length_a   1.000
_cell.length_b   1.000
_cell.length_c   1.000
_cell.angle_alpha   90.00
_cell.angle_beta   90.00
_cell.angle_gamma   90.00
#
_symmetry.space_group_name_H-M   'P 1'
#
loop_
_entity.id
_entity.type
_entity.pdbx_description
1 polymer ?
#
loop_
_entity_poly.entity_id
_entity_poly.type
_entity_poly.pdbx_seq_one_letter_code
_entity_poly.pdbx_strand_id
1 'polypeptide(L)'
;FFFVGPDICGFDIKKVHVILHFKNQYHENKKSIRCKVDGFTHLYTLILRPDLSYDVKIDGQSIESGSIEYDWNLTSLKKEKSLAESKDRKLTEDNKAQDWEKHFLDASASRQSDWNGELDGDWQTAMLQKPPRQDGLKPQGIDRDIWLHHKMKNTNYLTQYDLSEFENIGAIGLELWQVRSGTIFDNFLITDDEEYADNFGKATWGETKGPEREMDAIQAKEEMKKAREEEEEELQSEEINGHENYFNRFHRRNEL
;
A
#
# COMPACT_ATOMS: atom_id res chain seq x y z
N PHE A 1 4.66 -18.06 1.52
CA PHE A 1 3.59 -17.85 2.51
C PHE A 1 2.71 -16.68 2.09
N PHE A 2 1.44 -16.73 2.45
CA PHE A 2 0.50 -15.63 2.28
C PHE A 2 -0.29 -15.44 3.58
N PHE A 3 -0.76 -14.22 3.79
CA PHE A 3 -1.70 -13.88 4.85
C PHE A 3 -2.96 -13.33 4.18
N VAL A 4 -4.11 -13.86 4.60
CA VAL A 4 -5.42 -13.39 4.15
C VAL A 4 -6.38 -13.37 5.31
N GLY A 5 -7.11 -12.27 5.46
CA GLY A 5 -8.13 -12.17 6.48
C GLY A 5 -8.65 -10.74 6.67
N PRO A 6 -9.85 -10.59 7.26
CA PRO A 6 -10.38 -9.29 7.65
C PRO A 6 -9.60 -8.73 8.86
N ASP A 7 -9.33 -7.43 8.81
CA ASP A 7 -8.77 -6.65 9.92
C ASP A 7 -9.68 -5.46 10.21
N ILE A 8 -10.11 -5.40 11.47
CA ILE A 8 -11.05 -4.42 11.98
C ILE A 8 -10.41 -3.78 13.21
N CYS A 9 -9.92 -2.56 13.04
CA CYS A 9 -9.37 -1.74 14.11
C CYS A 9 -10.03 -0.35 14.10
N GLY A 10 -10.92 -0.14 15.06
CA GLY A 10 -11.64 1.12 15.24
C GLY A 10 -12.56 1.49 14.07
N PHE A 11 -12.67 2.79 13.80
CA PHE A 11 -13.44 3.31 12.66
C PHE A 11 -12.62 3.40 11.38
N ASP A 12 -11.29 3.45 11.50
CA ASP A 12 -10.38 3.78 10.41
C ASP A 12 -9.95 2.56 9.59
N ILE A 13 -9.77 1.41 10.23
CA ILE A 13 -9.25 0.21 9.58
C ILE A 13 -10.35 -0.85 9.52
N LYS A 14 -10.91 -1.05 8.33
CA LYS A 14 -11.93 -2.05 8.01
C LYS A 14 -11.63 -2.65 6.64
N LYS A 15 -10.54 -3.42 6.56
CA LYS A 15 -10.06 -3.98 5.29
C LYS A 15 -9.74 -5.45 5.40
N VAL A 16 -9.92 -6.16 4.28
CA VAL A 16 -9.36 -7.49 4.10
C VAL A 16 -7.91 -7.33 3.64
N HIS A 17 -6.97 -7.85 4.41
CA HIS A 17 -5.58 -7.89 3.99
C HIS A 17 -5.35 -9.11 3.11
N VAL A 18 -4.60 -8.91 2.05
CA VAL A 18 -4.02 -9.99 1.25
C VAL A 18 -2.54 -9.64 1.08
N ILE A 19 -1.69 -10.35 1.81
CA ILE A 19 -0.25 -10.10 1.88
C ILE A 19 0.46 -11.31 1.33
N LEU A 20 1.35 -11.08 0.37
CA LEU A 20 2.17 -12.13 -0.24
C LEU A 20 3.61 -11.95 0.24
N HIS A 21 4.21 -13.04 0.73
CA HIS A 21 5.63 -13.06 1.08
C HIS A 21 6.44 -13.57 -0.11
N PHE A 22 7.25 -12.68 -0.70
CA PHE A 22 8.10 -12.99 -1.84
C PHE A 22 9.49 -12.36 -1.66
N LYS A 23 10.56 -13.07 -2.03
CA LYS A 23 11.95 -12.59 -1.91
C LYS A 23 12.30 -12.03 -0.52
N ASN A 24 11.84 -12.68 0.54
CA ASN A 24 12.10 -12.29 1.92
C ASN A 24 11.54 -10.91 2.31
N GLN A 25 10.50 -10.47 1.59
CA GLN A 25 9.76 -9.24 1.85
C GLN A 25 8.25 -9.50 1.81
N TYR A 26 7.52 -8.71 2.59
CA TYR A 26 6.06 -8.71 2.59
C TYR A 26 5.55 -7.65 1.63
N HIS A 27 4.65 -8.06 0.75
CA HIS A 27 3.98 -7.16 -0.17
C HIS A 27 2.48 -7.14 0.15
N GLU A 28 1.96 -5.97 0.47
CA GLU A 28 0.52 -5.76 0.67
C GLU A 28 -0.17 -5.43 -0.66
N ASN A 29 -1.42 -5.85 -0.80
CA ASN A 29 -2.26 -5.39 -1.90
C ASN A 29 -2.52 -3.89 -1.77
N LYS A 30 -2.33 -3.14 -2.87
CA LYS A 30 -2.71 -1.72 -2.93
C LYS A 30 -4.21 -1.50 -2.87
N LYS A 31 -5.00 -2.44 -3.38
CA LYS A 31 -6.44 -2.31 -3.43
C LYS A 31 -7.00 -2.57 -2.03
N SER A 32 -7.74 -1.60 -1.52
CA SER A 32 -8.40 -1.71 -0.22
C SER A 32 -9.74 -2.42 -0.39
N ILE A 33 -9.78 -3.69 -0.01
CA ILE A 33 -10.99 -4.50 0.00
C ILE A 33 -11.72 -4.24 1.31
N ARG A 34 -12.96 -3.73 1.27
CA ARG A 34 -13.74 -3.48 2.50
C ARG A 34 -14.21 -4.79 3.11
N CYS A 35 -13.98 -4.95 4.40
CA CYS A 35 -14.53 -6.08 5.15
C CYS A 35 -16.00 -5.84 5.50
N LYS A 36 -16.73 -6.93 5.74
CA LYS A 36 -18.05 -6.85 6.35
C LYS A 36 -17.88 -6.66 7.86
N VAL A 37 -18.79 -5.90 8.47
CA VAL A 37 -18.73 -5.50 9.89
C VAL A 37 -20.04 -5.77 10.61
N ASP A 38 -20.84 -6.69 10.08
CA ASP A 38 -22.06 -7.12 10.75
C ASP A 38 -21.77 -8.26 11.76
N GLY A 39 -22.79 -8.68 12.49
CA GLY A 39 -22.69 -9.72 13.52
C GLY A 39 -22.85 -11.14 12.98
N PHE A 40 -22.89 -11.33 11.66
CA PHE A 40 -23.15 -12.62 11.03
C PHE A 40 -21.87 -13.28 10.54
N THR A 41 -21.99 -14.56 10.23
CA THR A 41 -20.92 -15.34 9.64
C THR A 41 -20.69 -14.89 8.20
N HIS A 42 -19.43 -14.65 7.82
CA HIS A 42 -19.03 -14.33 6.45
C HIS A 42 -18.00 -15.33 5.92
N LEU A 43 -18.11 -15.62 4.63
CA LEU A 43 -17.16 -16.48 3.93
C LEU A 43 -16.14 -15.65 3.17
N TYR A 44 -14.86 -15.82 3.46
CA TYR A 44 -13.76 -15.20 2.73
C TYR A 44 -13.04 -16.26 1.88
N THR A 45 -12.87 -15.98 0.59
CA THR A 45 -12.19 -16.90 -0.34
C THR A 45 -11.15 -16.13 -1.13
N LEU A 46 -9.92 -16.64 -1.14
CA LEU A 46 -8.82 -16.14 -1.96
C LEU A 46 -8.47 -17.21 -2.99
N ILE A 47 -8.50 -16.82 -4.26
CA ILE A 47 -8.10 -17.67 -5.38
C ILE A 47 -6.85 -17.05 -5.98
N LEU A 48 -5.77 -17.83 -6.02
CA LEU A 48 -4.52 -17.47 -6.68
C LEU A 48 -4.33 -18.43 -7.84
N ARG A 49 -4.24 -17.90 -9.06
CA ARG A 49 -4.10 -18.70 -10.27
C ARG A 49 -2.65 -18.69 -10.78
N PRO A 50 -2.22 -19.74 -11.50
CA PRO A 50 -0.87 -19.84 -12.04
C PRO A 50 -0.58 -18.81 -13.14
N ASP A 51 -1.61 -18.19 -13.72
CA ASP A 51 -1.51 -17.12 -14.72
C ASP A 51 -1.17 -15.74 -14.09
N LEU A 52 -0.90 -15.70 -12.78
CA LEU A 52 -0.68 -14.51 -11.98
C LEU A 52 -1.93 -13.61 -11.82
N SER A 53 -3.12 -14.17 -12.02
CA SER A 53 -4.36 -13.53 -11.62
C SER A 53 -4.78 -13.94 -10.21
N TYR A 54 -5.53 -13.06 -9.54
CA TYR A 54 -6.15 -13.35 -8.27
C TYR A 54 -7.61 -12.92 -8.28
N ASP A 55 -8.41 -13.59 -7.46
CA ASP A 55 -9.81 -13.26 -7.20
C ASP A 55 -10.08 -13.39 -5.70
N VAL A 56 -10.67 -12.35 -5.12
CA VAL A 56 -11.10 -12.32 -3.72
C VAL A 56 -12.62 -12.28 -3.71
N LYS A 57 -13.21 -13.34 -3.17
CA LYS A 57 -14.65 -13.47 -3.00
C LYS A 57 -15.03 -13.30 -1.54
N ILE A 58 -16.12 -12.59 -1.31
CA ILE A 58 -16.79 -12.48 -0.01
C ILE A 58 -18.21 -12.98 -0.20
N ASP A 59 -18.65 -13.92 0.63
CA ASP A 59 -20.03 -14.46 0.61
C ASP A 59 -20.40 -15.08 -0.77
N GLY A 60 -19.40 -15.62 -1.47
CA GLY A 60 -19.52 -16.19 -2.82
C GLY A 60 -19.51 -15.16 -3.96
N GLN A 61 -19.43 -13.86 -3.66
CA GLN A 61 -19.39 -12.79 -4.66
C GLN A 61 -17.95 -12.31 -4.87
N SER A 62 -17.50 -12.23 -6.11
CA SER A 62 -16.20 -11.60 -6.45
C SER A 62 -16.26 -10.11 -6.17
N ILE A 63 -15.46 -9.66 -5.20
CA ILE A 63 -15.34 -8.25 -4.81
C ILE A 63 -14.17 -7.59 -5.50
N GLU A 64 -13.07 -8.33 -5.62
CA GLU A 64 -11.84 -7.81 -6.20
C GLU A 64 -11.18 -8.88 -7.05
N SER A 65 -10.78 -8.48 -8.25
CA SER A 65 -10.01 -9.34 -9.15
C SER A 65 -8.95 -8.52 -9.86
N GLY A 66 -7.84 -9.16 -10.20
CA GLY A 66 -6.75 -8.45 -10.84
C GLY A 66 -5.54 -9.33 -11.09
N SER A 67 -4.43 -8.66 -11.37
CA SER A 67 -3.15 -9.30 -11.66
C SER A 67 -2.17 -8.99 -10.54
N ILE A 68 -1.54 -10.03 -10.01
CA ILE A 68 -0.65 -9.97 -8.85
C ILE A 68 0.54 -9.03 -9.13
N GLU A 69 1.08 -9.03 -10.34
CA GLU A 69 2.25 -8.23 -10.71
C GLU A 69 2.06 -6.70 -10.53
N TYR A 70 0.87 -6.21 -10.84
CA TYR A 70 0.54 -4.78 -10.80
C TYR A 70 0.07 -4.34 -9.41
N ASP A 71 -0.77 -5.14 -8.80
CA ASP A 71 -1.43 -4.83 -7.53
C ASP A 71 -0.45 -4.94 -6.35
N TRP A 72 0.53 -5.84 -6.42
CA TRP A 72 1.62 -5.97 -5.43
C TRP A 72 2.92 -5.26 -5.82
N ASN A 73 2.92 -4.45 -6.89
CA ASN A 73 4.09 -3.64 -7.27
C ASN A 73 5.38 -4.44 -7.54
N LEU A 74 5.27 -5.72 -7.88
CA LEU A 74 6.42 -6.61 -8.10
C LEU A 74 7.30 -6.15 -9.29
N THR A 75 6.72 -5.36 -10.19
CA THR A 75 7.45 -4.69 -11.29
C THR A 75 8.39 -3.58 -10.79
N SER A 76 8.09 -2.95 -9.65
CA SER A 76 8.92 -1.86 -9.09
C SER A 76 10.20 -2.40 -8.43
N LEU A 77 10.18 -3.62 -7.86
CA LEU A 77 11.38 -4.34 -7.43
C LEU A 77 12.35 -4.63 -8.59
N LYS A 78 11.82 -4.85 -9.81
CA LYS A 78 12.66 -4.98 -11.02
C LYS A 78 13.42 -3.68 -11.30
N LYS A 79 12.84 -2.52 -10.97
CA LYS A 79 13.41 -1.20 -11.19
C LYS A 79 14.43 -0.81 -10.11
N GLU A 80 14.17 -1.11 -8.84
CA GLU A 80 15.08 -0.80 -7.74
C GLU A 80 16.33 -1.70 -7.71
N LYS A 81 16.20 -3.02 -7.95
CA LYS A 81 17.38 -3.90 -8.08
C LYS A 81 18.28 -3.46 -9.23
N SER A 82 17.70 -3.03 -10.37
CA SER A 82 18.50 -2.53 -11.50
C SER A 82 19.25 -1.22 -11.18
N LEU A 83 18.72 -0.37 -10.30
CA LEU A 83 19.41 0.85 -9.87
C LEU A 83 20.55 0.54 -8.90
N ALA A 84 20.37 -0.44 -8.00
CA ALA A 84 21.41 -0.93 -7.10
C ALA A 84 22.54 -1.65 -7.86
N GLU A 85 22.20 -2.57 -8.77
CA GLU A 85 23.18 -3.27 -9.62
C GLU A 85 23.90 -2.31 -10.60
N SER A 86 23.25 -1.21 -11.00
CA SER A 86 23.92 -0.17 -11.82
C SER A 86 24.95 0.67 -11.06
N LYS A 87 24.88 0.67 -9.71
CA LYS A 87 25.88 1.37 -8.88
C LYS A 87 27.13 0.52 -8.64
N ASP A 88 27.00 -0.81 -8.64
CA ASP A 88 28.14 -1.73 -8.45
C ASP A 88 28.84 -2.16 -9.75
N ARG A 89 28.41 -1.66 -10.92
CA ARG A 89 29.04 -1.93 -12.22
C ARG A 89 29.68 -0.72 -12.91
N LYS A 90 30.16 0.26 -12.13
CA LYS A 90 31.13 1.24 -12.61
C LYS A 90 32.30 1.41 -11.64
N LEU A 91 33.05 0.34 -11.48
CA LEU A 91 34.47 0.43 -11.16
C LEU A 91 35.20 -0.65 -11.96
N THR A 92 35.57 -0.30 -13.19
CA THR A 92 36.73 -0.82 -13.92
C THR A 92 36.89 0.04 -15.17
N GLU A 93 37.89 0.91 -15.07
CA GLU A 93 38.73 1.42 -16.16
C GLU A 93 38.04 2.05 -17.38
N ASP A 94 37.96 3.38 -17.37
CA ASP A 94 38.78 4.10 -18.35
C ASP A 94 39.24 5.45 -17.80
N ASN A 95 40.56 5.61 -17.79
CA ASN A 95 41.30 6.77 -17.31
C ASN A 95 41.07 7.97 -18.22
N LYS A 96 40.49 9.05 -17.69
CA LYS A 96 40.73 10.45 -18.10
C LYS A 96 40.11 11.40 -17.07
N ALA A 97 40.67 11.38 -15.87
CA ALA A 97 40.53 12.47 -14.92
C ALA A 97 41.67 13.48 -15.14
N GLN A 98 41.31 14.77 -15.03
CA GLN A 98 42.17 15.94 -14.83
C GLN A 98 43.02 16.42 -16.02
N ASP A 99 42.49 17.39 -16.77
CA ASP A 99 43.31 18.48 -17.32
C ASP A 99 42.47 19.76 -17.54
N TRP A 100 41.99 20.36 -16.45
CA TRP A 100 41.40 21.72 -16.51
C TRP A 100 41.96 22.64 -15.43
N GLU A 101 43.19 22.38 -14.97
CA GLU A 101 43.82 23.19 -13.93
C GLU A 101 45.33 23.34 -14.17
N LYS A 102 45.65 24.13 -15.20
CA LYS A 102 46.94 24.79 -15.53
C LYS A 102 46.59 25.69 -16.72
N HIS A 103 46.36 26.98 -16.60
CA HIS A 103 47.34 28.01 -16.27
C HIS A 103 46.62 29.30 -15.83
N PHE A 104 46.38 29.45 -14.53
CA PHE A 104 46.37 30.79 -13.93
C PHE A 104 47.70 30.92 -13.18
N LEU A 105 48.70 31.46 -13.85
CA LEU A 105 49.82 32.09 -13.16
C LEU A 105 49.86 33.54 -13.63
N ASP A 106 49.37 34.39 -12.72
CA ASP A 106 49.78 35.77 -12.61
C ASP A 106 51.31 35.84 -12.64
N ALA A 107 51.86 36.46 -13.68
CA ALA A 107 53.26 36.88 -13.74
C ALA A 107 53.27 38.41 -13.91
N SER A 108 52.72 39.09 -12.90
CA SER A 108 53.18 40.42 -12.54
C SER A 108 54.70 40.40 -12.31
N ALA A 109 55.41 41.31 -13.02
CA ALA A 109 56.83 41.65 -12.88
C ALA A 109 57.83 40.49 -13.15
N SER A 110 58.72 40.56 -14.13
CA SER A 110 59.84 41.52 -14.16
C SER A 110 60.66 41.33 -15.45
N ARG A 111 61.24 42.41 -15.97
CA ARG A 111 62.28 42.41 -17.01
C ARG A 111 63.52 41.61 -16.59
N GLN A 112 64.15 40.93 -17.54
CA GLN A 112 65.61 40.78 -17.66
C GLN A 112 65.94 40.49 -19.12
N SER A 113 66.58 41.45 -19.78
CA SER A 113 68.02 41.46 -20.15
C SER A 113 68.26 40.63 -21.41
N ASP A 114 68.60 41.35 -22.48
CA ASP A 114 69.17 40.88 -23.76
C ASP A 114 68.33 41.14 -25.02
N TRP A 115 67.85 42.37 -25.18
CA TRP A 115 67.77 42.98 -26.52
C TRP A 115 68.45 44.35 -26.48
N ASN A 116 69.64 44.40 -27.06
CA ASN A 116 70.56 45.53 -27.13
C ASN A 116 70.00 46.65 -28.01
N GLY A 117 70.13 47.89 -27.54
CA GLY A 117 69.83 49.08 -28.30
C GLY A 117 71.01 49.48 -29.17
N GLU A 118 70.94 49.19 -30.47
CA GLU A 118 71.58 49.89 -31.58
C GLU A 118 71.24 49.10 -32.85
N LEU A 119 70.41 49.66 -33.75
CA LEU A 119 70.05 49.14 -35.10
C LEU A 119 68.85 48.17 -35.21
N ASP A 120 67.62 48.68 -35.00
CA ASP A 120 66.36 48.28 -35.70
C ASP A 120 65.19 49.02 -35.00
N GLY A 121 64.73 50.19 -35.47
CA GLY A 121 63.76 50.31 -36.56
C GLY A 121 62.32 50.16 -36.01
N ASP A 122 61.52 51.23 -36.00
CA ASP A 122 60.13 51.26 -35.51
C ASP A 122 59.29 50.09 -36.04
N TRP A 123 58.93 49.13 -35.18
CA TRP A 123 58.01 48.06 -35.55
C TRP A 123 56.57 48.58 -35.60
N GLN A 124 56.08 48.75 -36.82
CA GLN A 124 54.72 49.19 -37.13
C GLN A 124 53.67 48.16 -36.68
N THR A 125 52.56 48.66 -36.14
CA THR A 125 51.38 47.88 -35.74
C THR A 125 50.71 47.25 -36.97
N ALA A 126 50.77 45.91 -37.07
CA ALA A 126 49.99 45.17 -38.06
C ALA A 126 48.49 45.26 -37.72
N MET A 127 47.71 45.86 -38.63
CA MET A 127 46.26 45.92 -38.57
C MET A 127 45.65 44.51 -38.59
N LEU A 128 45.20 44.01 -37.44
CA LEU A 128 44.25 42.90 -37.40
C LEU A 128 42.85 43.45 -37.72
N GLN A 129 42.38 43.17 -38.93
CA GLN A 129 40.99 43.42 -39.35
C GLN A 129 40.03 42.67 -38.42
N LYS A 130 39.02 43.38 -37.88
CA LYS A 130 37.85 42.74 -37.27
C LYS A 130 37.02 42.08 -38.37
N PRO A 131 36.61 40.81 -38.26
CA PRO A 131 35.66 40.23 -39.20
C PRO A 131 34.29 40.94 -39.09
N PRO A 132 33.54 41.03 -40.20
CA PRO A 132 32.32 41.84 -40.28
C PRO A 132 31.21 41.25 -39.40
N ARG A 133 30.51 42.10 -38.66
CA ARG A 133 29.26 41.75 -37.97
C ARG A 133 28.23 41.33 -39.03
N GLN A 134 27.74 40.10 -38.95
CA GLN A 134 26.44 39.75 -39.51
C GLN A 134 25.40 39.79 -38.39
N ASP A 135 24.55 40.81 -38.48
CA ASP A 135 23.27 40.92 -37.80
C ASP A 135 22.34 39.79 -38.28
N GLY A 136 21.67 39.12 -37.33
CA GLY A 136 20.48 38.32 -37.63
C GLY A 136 20.61 36.82 -37.50
N LEU A 137 20.75 36.31 -36.27
CA LEU A 137 20.27 34.97 -35.93
C LEU A 137 19.40 35.07 -34.68
N LYS A 138 18.08 34.98 -34.87
CA LYS A 138 17.10 34.75 -33.81
C LYS A 138 17.53 33.47 -33.07
N PRO A 139 17.33 33.35 -31.74
CA PRO A 139 17.54 32.07 -31.07
C PRO A 139 16.53 31.08 -31.67
N GLN A 140 17.02 30.23 -32.58
CA GLN A 140 16.30 29.08 -33.07
C GLN A 140 16.13 28.18 -31.85
N GLY A 141 14.88 27.88 -31.51
CA GLY A 141 14.50 27.16 -30.31
C GLY A 141 15.41 25.95 -30.13
N ILE A 142 16.19 25.98 -29.06
CA ILE A 142 16.74 24.75 -28.49
C ILE A 142 15.49 24.06 -27.98
N ASP A 143 14.94 23.13 -28.76
CA ASP A 143 14.00 22.18 -28.22
C ASP A 143 14.75 21.54 -27.07
N ARG A 144 14.29 21.79 -25.84
CA ARG A 144 14.81 21.10 -24.68
C ARG A 144 14.28 19.70 -24.86
N ASP A 145 14.99 18.90 -25.65
CA ASP A 145 14.85 17.46 -25.67
C ASP A 145 15.09 17.03 -24.24
N ILE A 146 13.97 16.88 -23.55
CA ILE A 146 13.86 16.25 -22.25
C ILE A 146 14.67 14.98 -22.44
N TRP A 147 15.76 14.83 -21.68
CA TRP A 147 16.54 13.60 -21.63
C TRP A 147 15.63 12.43 -21.24
N LEU A 148 14.93 11.89 -22.22
CA LEU A 148 14.16 10.67 -22.13
C LEU A 148 15.23 9.61 -22.01
N HIS A 149 15.50 9.19 -20.78
CA HIS A 149 16.31 8.02 -20.53
C HIS A 149 15.75 6.90 -21.42
N HIS A 150 16.51 6.51 -22.44
CA HIS A 150 16.23 5.32 -23.20
C HIS A 150 16.10 4.20 -22.16
N LYS A 151 14.88 3.71 -21.94
CA LYS A 151 14.66 2.56 -21.05
C LYS A 151 15.47 1.41 -21.64
N MET A 152 16.65 1.15 -21.09
CA MET A 152 17.33 -0.12 -21.35
C MET A 152 16.33 -1.22 -21.01
N LYS A 153 16.11 -2.15 -21.94
CA LYS A 153 15.27 -3.32 -21.67
C LYS A 153 15.94 -4.08 -20.54
N ASN A 154 15.31 -4.02 -19.37
CA ASN A 154 15.82 -4.57 -18.13
C ASN A 154 15.77 -6.10 -18.27
N THR A 155 16.92 -6.77 -18.35
CA THR A 155 16.99 -8.23 -18.56
C THR A 155 16.56 -9.03 -17.32
N ASN A 156 16.36 -8.38 -16.17
CA ASN A 156 15.85 -8.98 -14.94
C ASN A 156 14.32 -8.96 -14.89
N TYR A 157 13.66 -9.49 -15.93
CA TYR A 157 12.27 -9.87 -15.78
C TYR A 157 12.22 -11.08 -14.85
N LEU A 158 11.66 -10.91 -13.64
CA LEU A 158 11.01 -12.04 -12.95
C LEU A 158 10.16 -12.74 -14.00
N THR A 159 10.55 -13.96 -14.33
CA THR A 159 9.77 -14.87 -15.15
C THR A 159 8.50 -15.22 -14.37
N GLN A 160 7.37 -15.39 -15.08
CA GLN A 160 6.09 -15.73 -14.43
C GLN A 160 6.22 -16.93 -13.48
N TYR A 161 7.14 -17.84 -13.80
CA TYR A 161 7.48 -19.03 -13.01
C TYR A 161 7.93 -18.75 -11.57
N ASP A 162 8.66 -17.65 -11.30
CA ASP A 162 9.14 -17.34 -9.93
C ASP A 162 8.01 -16.94 -8.98
N LEU A 163 6.88 -16.43 -9.50
CA LEU A 163 5.79 -15.89 -8.70
C LEU A 163 4.67 -16.91 -8.43
N SER A 164 4.59 -17.97 -9.25
CA SER A 164 3.55 -19.00 -9.15
C SER A 164 3.94 -20.16 -8.21
N GLU A 165 5.23 -20.31 -7.89
CA GLU A 165 5.72 -21.39 -7.03
C GLU A 165 5.92 -20.87 -5.59
N PHE A 166 4.91 -21.05 -4.76
CA PHE A 166 5.11 -20.97 -3.31
C PHE A 166 5.80 -22.23 -2.81
N GLU A 167 6.73 -22.08 -1.86
CA GLU A 167 7.23 -23.21 -1.08
C GLU A 167 6.07 -23.94 -0.38
N ASN A 168 6.24 -25.24 -0.18
CA ASN A 168 5.22 -26.16 0.34
C ASN A 168 4.52 -25.60 1.60
N ILE A 169 3.19 -25.46 1.53
CA ILE A 169 2.36 -24.93 2.62
C ILE A 169 1.91 -26.10 3.49
N GLY A 170 2.56 -26.28 4.65
CA GLY A 170 2.27 -27.39 5.57
C GLY A 170 1.41 -27.03 6.79
N ALA A 171 1.15 -25.75 7.03
CA ALA A 171 0.43 -25.30 8.23
C ALA A 171 -0.40 -24.04 7.96
N ILE A 172 -1.49 -23.90 8.73
CA ILE A 172 -2.30 -22.69 8.84
C ILE A 172 -2.08 -22.13 10.24
N GLY A 173 -1.70 -20.87 10.33
CA GLY A 173 -1.52 -20.15 11.59
C GLY A 173 -2.54 -19.03 11.72
N LEU A 174 -3.14 -18.89 12.91
CA LEU A 174 -3.99 -17.76 13.27
C LEU A 174 -3.23 -16.91 14.30
N GLU A 175 -2.58 -15.86 13.83
CA GLU A 175 -1.90 -14.87 14.68
C GLU A 175 -2.68 -13.55 14.60
N LEU A 176 -3.37 -13.20 15.68
CA LEU A 176 -4.25 -12.04 15.72
C LEU A 176 -4.33 -11.43 17.11
N TRP A 177 -4.62 -10.13 17.14
CA TRP A 177 -4.89 -9.37 18.37
C TRP A 177 -6.36 -8.96 18.41
N GLN A 178 -7.03 -9.23 19.54
CA GLN A 178 -8.43 -8.86 19.74
C GLN A 178 -8.60 -8.07 21.04
N VAL A 179 -9.28 -6.93 20.95
CA VAL A 179 -9.69 -6.15 22.14
C VAL A 179 -10.95 -6.75 22.77
N ARG A 180 -11.93 -7.10 21.93
CA ARG A 180 -13.15 -7.82 22.34
C ARG A 180 -13.09 -9.22 21.74
N SER A 181 -13.20 -10.23 22.60
CA SER A 181 -13.33 -11.62 22.17
C SER A 181 -14.74 -11.91 21.66
N GLY A 182 -14.91 -13.01 20.93
CA GLY A 182 -16.20 -13.45 20.41
C GLY A 182 -16.18 -13.86 18.93
N THR A 183 -15.09 -13.60 18.22
CA THR A 183 -14.94 -14.06 16.83
C THR A 183 -14.75 -15.58 16.79
N ILE A 184 -15.54 -16.23 15.95
CA ILE A 184 -15.47 -17.68 15.69
C ILE A 184 -14.93 -17.85 14.28
N PHE A 185 -13.91 -18.70 14.13
CA PHE A 185 -13.40 -19.12 12.83
C PHE A 185 -13.74 -20.59 12.61
N ASP A 186 -14.27 -20.89 11.43
CA ASP A 186 -14.67 -22.25 11.06
C ASP A 186 -14.54 -22.44 9.55
N ASN A 187 -14.63 -23.70 9.08
CA ASN A 187 -14.66 -24.07 7.67
C ASN A 187 -13.40 -23.71 6.88
N PHE A 188 -12.22 -23.92 7.48
CA PHE A 188 -10.95 -23.78 6.78
C PHE A 188 -10.84 -24.80 5.65
N LEU A 189 -10.67 -24.29 4.41
CA LEU A 189 -10.46 -25.10 3.23
C LEU A 189 -9.26 -24.56 2.43
N ILE A 190 -8.35 -25.46 2.06
CA ILE A 190 -7.30 -25.21 1.08
C ILE A 190 -7.46 -26.27 -0.01
N THR A 191 -7.65 -25.83 -1.25
CA THR A 191 -7.84 -26.70 -2.41
C THR A 191 -7.29 -26.00 -3.66
N ASP A 192 -7.04 -26.79 -4.70
CA ASP A 192 -6.63 -26.38 -6.04
C ASP A 192 -7.81 -26.26 -7.02
N ASP A 193 -9.03 -26.63 -6.59
CA ASP A 193 -10.25 -26.59 -7.42
C ASP A 193 -11.21 -25.47 -6.99
N GLU A 194 -11.43 -24.51 -7.90
CA GLU A 194 -12.34 -23.38 -7.69
C GLU A 194 -13.82 -23.81 -7.58
N GLU A 195 -14.24 -24.84 -8.32
CA GLU A 195 -15.63 -25.32 -8.29
C GLU A 195 -15.91 -26.07 -6.99
N TYR A 196 -14.96 -26.89 -6.55
CA TYR A 196 -15.06 -27.57 -5.26
C TYR A 196 -15.16 -26.56 -4.11
N ALA A 197 -14.33 -25.50 -4.13
CA ALA A 197 -14.38 -24.44 -3.11
C ALA A 197 -15.74 -23.72 -3.08
N ASP A 198 -16.33 -23.40 -4.24
CA ASP A 198 -17.63 -22.76 -4.32
C ASP A 198 -18.76 -23.67 -3.81
N ASN A 199 -18.72 -24.96 -4.16
CA ASN A 199 -19.68 -25.94 -3.67
C ASN A 199 -19.57 -26.15 -2.16
N PHE A 200 -18.34 -26.23 -1.62
CA PHE A 200 -18.11 -26.32 -0.19
C PHE A 200 -18.62 -25.08 0.55
N GLY A 201 -18.38 -23.88 0.02
CA GLY A 201 -18.88 -22.62 0.58
C GLY A 201 -20.42 -22.56 0.60
N LYS A 202 -21.08 -23.08 -0.45
CA LYS A 202 -22.55 -23.19 -0.49
C LYS A 202 -23.08 -24.20 0.51
N ALA A 203 -22.45 -25.37 0.64
CA ALA A 203 -22.87 -26.43 1.53
C ALA A 203 -22.63 -26.11 3.02
N THR A 204 -21.69 -25.23 3.33
CA THR A 204 -21.35 -24.81 4.70
C THR A 204 -22.00 -23.47 5.04
N TRP A 205 -21.32 -22.36 4.75
CA TRP A 205 -21.79 -21.01 5.03
C TRP A 205 -23.15 -20.71 4.38
N GLY A 206 -23.37 -21.21 3.16
CA GLY A 206 -24.62 -21.01 2.44
C GLY A 206 -25.86 -21.57 3.15
N GLU A 207 -25.72 -22.68 3.87
CA GLU A 207 -26.76 -23.27 4.69
C GLU A 207 -26.90 -22.57 6.05
N THR A 208 -25.79 -22.13 6.66
CA THR A 208 -25.79 -21.49 7.99
C THR A 208 -26.36 -20.08 7.99
N LYS A 209 -26.13 -19.29 6.93
CA LYS A 209 -26.49 -17.85 6.89
C LYS A 209 -27.99 -17.55 7.05
N GLY A 210 -28.87 -18.49 6.67
CA GLY A 210 -30.32 -18.32 6.76
C GLY A 210 -30.81 -18.51 8.20
N PRO A 211 -30.63 -19.70 8.78
CA PRO A 211 -30.97 -19.99 10.17
C PRO A 211 -30.30 -19.03 11.18
N GLU A 212 -29.06 -18.62 10.93
CA GLU A 212 -28.36 -17.64 11.78
C GLU A 212 -29.12 -16.31 11.88
N ARG A 213 -29.58 -15.78 10.75
CA ARG A 213 -30.37 -14.53 10.69
C ARG A 213 -31.75 -14.68 11.31
N GLU A 214 -32.38 -15.84 11.15
CA GLU A 214 -33.68 -16.12 11.77
C GLU A 214 -33.56 -16.17 13.28
N MET A 215 -32.53 -16.86 13.80
CA MET A 215 -32.26 -16.95 15.23
C MET A 215 -31.95 -15.57 15.83
N ASP A 216 -31.10 -14.77 15.17
CA ASP A 216 -30.81 -13.40 15.58
C ASP A 216 -32.09 -12.53 15.63
N ALA A 217 -32.96 -12.64 14.62
CA ALA A 217 -34.22 -11.91 14.59
C ALA A 217 -35.21 -12.35 15.69
N ILE A 218 -35.18 -13.63 16.10
CA ILE A 218 -35.98 -14.13 17.23
C ILE A 218 -35.41 -13.60 18.54
N GLN A 219 -34.09 -13.70 18.73
CA GLN A 219 -33.42 -13.23 19.93
C GLN A 219 -33.60 -11.73 20.13
N ALA A 220 -33.44 -10.93 19.08
CA ALA A 220 -33.67 -9.48 19.12
C ALA A 220 -35.11 -9.13 19.53
N LYS A 221 -36.12 -9.90 19.09
CA LYS A 221 -37.51 -9.69 19.51
C LYS A 221 -37.74 -10.07 20.97
N GLU A 222 -37.10 -11.14 21.43
CA GLU A 222 -37.18 -11.57 22.83
C GLU A 222 -36.50 -10.57 23.76
N GLU A 223 -35.33 -10.06 23.39
CA GLU A 223 -34.62 -8.99 24.11
C GLU A 223 -35.43 -7.70 24.16
N MET A 224 -36.06 -7.29 23.04
CA MET A 224 -36.96 -6.13 23.04
C MET A 224 -38.20 -6.35 23.93
N LYS A 225 -38.77 -7.56 23.95
CA LYS A 225 -39.90 -7.88 24.81
C LYS A 225 -39.50 -7.83 26.29
N LYS A 226 -38.35 -8.41 26.63
CA LYS A 226 -37.81 -8.40 28.01
C LYS A 226 -37.48 -6.99 28.48
N ALA A 227 -36.84 -6.17 27.65
CA ALA A 227 -36.53 -4.78 27.99
C ALA A 227 -37.79 -3.95 28.22
N ARG A 228 -38.85 -4.19 27.44
CA ARG A 228 -40.15 -3.53 27.66
C ARG A 228 -40.84 -3.98 28.95
N GLU A 229 -40.79 -5.28 29.26
CA GLU A 229 -41.33 -5.81 30.52
C GLU A 229 -40.58 -5.24 31.73
N GLU A 230 -39.25 -5.13 31.66
CA GLU A 230 -38.41 -4.50 32.69
C GLU A 230 -38.74 -3.00 32.87
N GLU A 231 -38.96 -2.25 31.77
CA GLU A 231 -39.36 -0.84 31.83
C GLU A 231 -40.77 -0.67 32.43
N GLU A 232 -41.73 -1.54 32.07
CA GLU A 232 -43.08 -1.55 32.66
C GLU A 232 -43.04 -1.90 34.17
N GLU A 233 -42.18 -2.83 34.59
CA GLU A 233 -41.96 -3.17 36.01
C GLU A 233 -41.28 -2.02 36.78
N GLU A 234 -40.28 -1.34 36.20
CA GLU A 234 -39.63 -0.18 36.81
C GLU A 234 -40.65 0.95 37.03
N LEU A 235 -41.46 1.29 36.01
CA LEU A 235 -42.51 2.32 36.13
C LEU A 235 -43.55 1.99 37.20
N GLN A 236 -43.97 0.72 37.29
CA GLN A 236 -44.89 0.27 38.34
C GLN A 236 -44.26 0.39 39.73
N SER A 237 -42.98 0.04 39.87
CA SER A 237 -42.25 0.15 41.14
C SER A 237 -42.07 1.62 41.59
N GLU A 238 -41.86 2.54 40.66
CA GLU A 238 -41.77 3.98 40.93
C GLU A 238 -43.13 4.56 41.35
N GLU A 239 -44.23 4.13 40.71
CA GLU A 239 -45.58 4.58 41.05
C GLU A 239 -46.01 4.11 42.45
N ILE A 240 -45.69 2.85 42.81
CA ILE A 240 -45.93 2.30 44.16
C ILE A 240 -45.12 3.06 45.22
N ASN A 241 -43.82 3.27 44.99
CA ASN A 241 -42.95 4.04 45.89
C ASN A 241 -43.39 5.52 46.02
N GLY A 242 -43.89 6.12 44.93
CA GLY A 242 -44.44 7.47 44.93
C GLY A 242 -45.71 7.59 45.76
N HIS A 243 -46.61 6.62 45.66
CA HIS A 243 -47.86 6.58 46.41
C HIS A 243 -47.62 6.33 47.92
N GLU A 244 -46.66 5.47 48.27
CA GLU A 244 -46.29 5.18 49.66
C GLU A 244 -45.63 6.40 50.34
N ASN A 245 -44.82 7.16 49.61
CA ASN A 245 -44.26 8.43 50.07
C ASN A 245 -45.33 9.52 50.26
N TYR A 246 -46.34 9.58 49.40
CA TYR A 246 -47.49 10.49 49.55
C TYR A 246 -48.30 10.14 50.81
N PHE A 247 -48.59 8.86 51.01
CA PHE A 247 -49.37 8.38 52.16
C PHE A 247 -48.65 8.66 53.50
N ASN A 248 -47.34 8.39 53.56
CA ASN A 248 -46.51 8.69 54.74
C ASN A 248 -46.36 10.19 55.03
N ARG A 249 -46.45 11.04 54.01
CA ARG A 249 -46.37 12.51 54.17
C ARG A 249 -47.70 13.12 54.61
N PHE A 250 -48.83 12.54 54.20
CA PHE A 250 -50.16 12.93 54.66
C PHE A 250 -50.40 12.52 56.12
N HIS A 251 -49.99 11.31 56.51
CA HIS A 251 -50.13 10.88 57.92
C HIS A 251 -49.31 11.75 58.88
N ARG A 252 -48.09 12.15 58.52
CA ARG A 252 -47.28 13.06 59.35
C ARG A 252 -47.84 14.48 59.50
N ARG A 253 -48.79 14.88 58.66
CA ARG A 253 -49.40 16.23 58.68
C ARG A 253 -50.64 16.33 59.56
N ASN A 254 -51.24 15.20 59.93
CA ASN A 254 -52.45 15.12 60.76
C ASN A 254 -52.15 14.84 62.26
N GLU A 255 -50.88 14.77 62.65
CA GLU A 255 -50.43 14.50 64.03
C GLU A 255 -49.89 15.76 64.77
N LEU A 256 -50.13 16.96 64.23
CA LEU A 256 -49.77 18.26 64.84
C LEU A 256 -51.02 19.09 65.12
#